data_AF-A0A6I7ZAI2-F1
#
_entry.id   AF-A0A6I7ZAI2-F1
#
_cell.length_a   1.000
_cell.length_b   1.000
_cell.length_c   1.000
_cell.angle_alpha   90.00
_cell.angle_beta   90.00
_cell.angle_gamma   90.00
#
_symmetry.space_group_name_H-M   'P 1'
#
loop_
_entity.id
_entity.type
_entity.pdbx_description
1 polymer ?
#
loop_
_entity_poly.entity_id
_entity_poly.type
_entity_poly.pdbx_seq_one_letter_code
_entity_poly.pdbx_strand_id
1 'polypeptide(L)'
;MIYDELVGEIYWVIEKIQSDPELEEQLRRLNFDIRKNGVKVAGDPYLMNEETDARIEINQVIAEFERIADQAKEPDIRQYLLEMKAELEVNGITDE
;
A
#
# COMPACT_ATOMS: atom_id res chain seq x y z
N MET A 1 2.55 -3.97 -10.06
CA MET A 1 1.67 -4.57 -9.05
C MET A 1 0.21 -4.40 -9.44
N ILE A 2 -0.54 -5.49 -9.39
CA ILE A 2 -2.00 -5.46 -9.59
C ILE A 2 -2.70 -5.16 -8.25
N TYR A 3 -3.94 -4.67 -8.27
CA TYR A 3 -4.62 -4.26 -7.03
C TYR A 3 -4.78 -5.40 -6.00
N ASP A 4 -5.17 -6.59 -6.45
CA ASP A 4 -5.36 -7.75 -5.57
C ASP A 4 -4.03 -8.24 -4.97
N GLU A 5 -2.93 -8.10 -5.72
CA GLU A 5 -1.58 -8.38 -5.27
C GLU A 5 -1.18 -7.40 -4.16
N LEU A 6 -1.39 -6.09 -4.33
CA LEU A 6 -1.12 -5.10 -3.27
C LEU A 6 -1.83 -5.45 -1.96
N VAL A 7 -3.12 -5.79 -2.02
CA VAL A 7 -3.91 -6.16 -0.84
C VAL A 7 -3.40 -7.45 -0.19
N GLY A 8 -3.05 -8.44 -1.02
CA GLY A 8 -2.51 -9.72 -0.58
C GLY A 8 -1.14 -9.59 0.07
N GLU A 9 -0.26 -8.79 -0.53
CA GLU A 9 1.09 -8.53 -0.06
C GLU A 9 1.11 -7.83 1.31
N ILE A 10 0.25 -6.81 1.49
CA ILE A 10 0.12 -6.17 2.80
C ILE A 10 -0.36 -7.19 3.86
N TYR A 11 -1.29 -8.07 3.51
CA TYR A 11 -1.76 -9.11 4.42
C TYR A 11 -0.65 -10.12 4.77
N TRP A 12 0.15 -10.51 3.78
CA TRP A 12 1.30 -11.39 3.98
C TRP A 12 2.34 -10.78 4.93
N VAL A 13 2.68 -9.50 4.76
CA VAL A 13 3.60 -8.80 5.66
C VAL A 13 3.08 -8.76 7.10
N ILE A 14 1.78 -8.49 7.27
CA ILE A 14 1.12 -8.50 8.58
C ILE A 14 1.32 -9.85 9.29
N GLU A 15 1.20 -10.97 8.57
CA GLU A 15 1.43 -12.31 9.15
C GLU A 15 2.89 -12.60 9.52
N LYS A 16 3.85 -11.83 8.99
CA LYS A 16 5.28 -11.99 9.26
C LYS A 16 5.76 -11.17 10.45
N ILE A 17 5.05 -10.13 10.85
CA ILE A 17 5.42 -9.30 11.99
C ILE A 17 5.32 -10.13 13.28
N GLN A 18 6.40 -10.17 14.06
CA GLN A 18 6.44 -10.96 15.29
C GLN A 18 6.40 -10.10 16.54
N SER A 19 7.01 -8.92 16.48
CA SER A 19 7.37 -8.16 17.69
C SER A 19 6.89 -6.71 17.67
N ASP A 20 6.06 -6.33 16.69
CA ASP A 20 5.66 -4.94 16.48
C ASP A 20 4.14 -4.76 16.24
N PRO A 21 3.31 -4.91 17.28
CA PRO A 21 1.85 -4.85 17.16
C PRO A 21 1.34 -3.48 16.69
N GLU A 22 2.12 -2.41 16.93
CA GLU A 22 1.78 -1.07 16.43
C GLU A 22 1.98 -0.97 14.92
N LEU A 23 3.05 -1.56 14.39
CA LEU A 23 3.29 -1.66 12.95
C LEU A 23 2.22 -2.52 12.27
N GLU A 24 1.85 -3.64 12.90
CA GLU A 24 0.79 -4.53 12.43
C GLU A 24 -0.55 -3.78 12.28
N GLU A 25 -0.95 -3.03 13.30
CA GLU A 25 -2.18 -2.24 13.29
C GLU A 25 -2.15 -1.14 12.21
N GLN A 26 -1.00 -0.49 11.99
CA GLN A 26 -0.85 0.50 10.93
C GLN A 26 -1.04 -0.11 9.53
N LEU A 27 -0.43 -1.27 9.27
CA LEU A 27 -0.62 -1.99 8.01
C LEU A 27 -2.05 -2.49 7.85
N ARG A 28 -2.69 -2.96 8.93
CA ARG A 28 -4.12 -3.35 8.89
C ARG A 28 -5.02 -2.18 8.51
N ARG A 29 -4.76 -0.98 9.05
CA ARG A 29 -5.50 0.24 8.70
C ARG A 29 -5.28 0.65 7.25
N LEU A 30 -4.02 0.67 6.81
CA LEU A 30 -3.68 0.99 5.42
C LEU A 30 -4.39 0.02 4.46
N ASN A 31 -4.34 -1.29 4.74
CA ASN A 31 -5.01 -2.29 3.91
C ASN A 31 -6.54 -2.11 3.92
N PHE A 32 -7.13 -1.77 5.07
CA PHE A 32 -8.55 -1.48 5.15
C PHE A 32 -8.94 -0.26 4.31
N ASP A 33 -8.18 0.83 4.40
CA ASP A 33 -8.44 2.05 3.64
C ASP A 33 -8.31 1.81 2.14
N ILE A 34 -7.27 1.10 1.70
CA ILE A 34 -7.09 0.64 0.31
C ILE A 34 -8.31 -0.17 -0.14
N ARG A 35 -8.73 -1.16 0.64
CA ARG A 35 -9.87 -2.02 0.29
C ARG A 35 -11.20 -1.30 0.24
N LYS A 36 -11.39 -0.31 1.12
CA LYS A 36 -12.64 0.44 1.24
C LYS A 36 -12.78 1.47 0.13
N ASN A 37 -11.70 2.18 -0.17
CA ASN A 37 -11.74 3.35 -1.05
C ASN A 37 -11.24 3.02 -2.45
N GLY A 38 -10.44 1.97 -2.63
CA GLY A 38 -9.69 1.70 -3.86
C GLY A 38 -8.46 2.61 -3.99
N VAL A 39 -7.60 2.28 -4.95
CA VAL A 39 -6.42 3.08 -5.32
C VAL A 39 -6.59 3.53 -6.76
N LYS A 40 -6.18 4.75 -7.06
CA LYS A 40 -6.23 5.28 -8.43
C LYS A 40 -5.22 4.54 -9.31
N VAL A 41 -5.70 4.07 -10.46
CA VAL A 41 -4.94 3.32 -11.45
C VAL A 41 -4.43 4.29 -12.52
N ALA A 42 -3.18 4.12 -12.93
CA ALA A 42 -2.62 4.95 -13.99
C ALA A 42 -3.33 4.67 -15.32
N GLY A 43 -3.86 5.72 -15.96
CA GLY A 43 -4.56 5.60 -17.24
C GLY A 43 -6.01 5.12 -17.14
N ASP A 44 -6.60 5.12 -15.94
CA ASP A 44 -8.02 4.78 -15.75
C ASP A 44 -8.94 5.73 -16.56
N PRO A 45 -9.68 5.23 -17.56
CA PRO A 45 -10.58 6.04 -18.38
C PRO A 45 -11.83 6.52 -17.59
N TYR A 46 -12.07 5.96 -16.40
CA TYR A 46 -13.14 6.31 -15.48
C TYR A 46 -12.67 7.15 -14.30
N LEU A 47 -11.48 7.76 -14.36
CA LEU A 47 -11.08 8.83 -13.44
C LEU A 47 -12.13 9.95 -13.49
N MET A 48 -13.09 9.86 -12.57
CA MET A 48 -14.01 10.94 -12.26
C MET A 48 -13.20 12.17 -11.90
N ASN A 49 -13.77 13.35 -12.16
CA ASN A 49 -13.22 14.66 -11.82
C ASN A 49 -12.47 14.58 -10.48
N GLU A 50 -11.21 15.03 -10.44
CA GLU A 50 -10.29 14.83 -9.30
C GLU A 50 -10.90 15.18 -7.93
N GLU A 51 -11.84 16.12 -7.87
CA GLU A 51 -12.56 16.54 -6.65
C GLU A 51 -13.57 15.52 -6.09
N THR A 52 -14.04 14.56 -6.88
CA THR A 52 -15.12 13.62 -6.50
C THR A 52 -14.67 12.17 -6.42
N ASP A 53 -13.44 11.87 -6.86
CA ASP A 53 -12.90 10.52 -6.79
C ASP A 53 -12.43 10.23 -5.36
N ALA A 54 -13.14 9.32 -4.69
CA ALA A 54 -12.83 8.90 -3.32
C ALA A 54 -11.65 7.92 -3.24
N ARG A 55 -11.11 7.46 -4.37
CA ARG A 55 -9.96 6.55 -4.41
C ARG A 55 -8.70 7.23 -3.93
N ILE A 56 -7.86 6.44 -3.27
CA ILE A 56 -6.59 6.88 -2.70
C ILE A 56 -5.60 7.12 -3.84
N GLU A 57 -4.86 8.23 -3.78
CA GLU A 57 -3.76 8.51 -4.69
C GLU A 57 -2.63 7.49 -4.47
N ILE A 58 -2.05 6.96 -5.55
CA ILE A 58 -0.93 6.03 -5.45
C ILE A 58 0.25 6.61 -4.64
N ASN A 59 0.49 7.92 -4.79
CA ASN A 59 1.52 8.64 -4.04
C ASN A 59 1.24 8.67 -2.52
N GLN A 60 -0.02 8.64 -2.10
CA GLN A 60 -0.37 8.54 -0.67
C GLN A 60 -0.05 7.13 -0.14
N VAL A 61 -0.34 6.09 -0.92
CA VAL A 61 0.01 4.70 -0.56
C VAL A 61 1.53 4.54 -0.44
N ILE A 62 2.29 5.07 -1.40
CA ILE A 62 3.76 5.07 -1.39
C ILE A 62 4.32 5.79 -0.16
N ALA A 63 3.76 6.96 0.17
CA ALA A 63 4.19 7.73 1.34
C ALA A 63 3.89 7.00 2.66
N GLU A 64 2.75 6.31 2.76
CA GLU A 64 2.44 5.50 3.94
C GLU A 64 3.37 4.28 4.05
N PHE A 65 3.71 3.61 2.95
CA PHE A 65 4.71 2.53 2.99
C PHE A 65 6.08 3.02 3.48
N GLU A 66 6.54 4.17 3.00
CA GLU A 66 7.79 4.78 3.46
C GLU A 66 7.73 5.11 4.96
N ARG A 67 6.65 5.77 5.40
CA ARG A 67 6.43 6.12 6.81
C ARG A 67 6.40 4.89 7.72
N ILE A 68 5.74 3.82 7.29
CA ILE A 68 5.64 2.56 8.05
C ILE A 68 6.99 1.85 8.04
N ALA A 69 7.70 1.80 6.92
CA ALA A 69 9.03 1.20 6.81
C ALA A 69 10.04 1.88 7.74
N ASP A 70 10.02 3.21 7.84
CA ASP A 70 10.88 3.98 8.75
C ASP A 70 10.66 3.62 10.23
N GLN A 71 9.44 3.17 10.58
CA GLN A 71 9.07 2.77 11.94
C GLN A 71 9.34 1.28 12.23
N ALA A 72 9.51 0.47 11.18
CA ALA A 72 9.69 -0.97 11.32
C ALA A 72 10.99 -1.33 12.05
N LYS A 73 10.84 -2.05 13.17
CA LYS A 73 11.97 -2.53 13.99
C LYS A 73 12.63 -3.77 13.40
N GLU A 74 11.87 -4.57 12.66
CA GLU A 74 12.32 -5.80 12.03
C GLU A 74 12.92 -5.48 10.65
N PRO A 75 14.22 -5.75 10.42
CA PRO A 75 14.90 -5.34 9.19
C PRO A 75 14.33 -6.00 7.94
N ASP A 76 13.89 -7.26 8.04
CA ASP A 76 13.29 -8.00 6.93
C ASP A 76 11.93 -7.38 6.53
N ILE A 77 11.11 -7.00 7.52
CA ILE A 77 9.83 -6.31 7.29
C ILE A 77 10.07 -4.95 6.67
N ARG A 78 11.04 -4.17 7.19
CA ARG A 78 11.40 -2.87 6.61
C ARG A 78 11.84 -3.01 5.16
N GLN A 79 12.71 -3.97 4.85
CA GLN A 79 13.17 -4.21 3.49
C GLN A 79 11.99 -4.54 2.57
N TYR A 80 11.09 -5.42 3.02
CA TYR A 80 9.92 -5.81 2.23
C TYR A 80 8.99 -4.62 1.92
N LEU A 81 8.72 -3.76 2.91
CA LEU A 81 7.92 -2.56 2.73
C LEU A 81 8.56 -1.59 1.70
N LEU A 82 9.88 -1.47 1.71
CA LEU A 82 10.62 -0.65 0.75
C LEU A 82 10.64 -1.26 -0.66
N GLU A 83 10.67 -2.58 -0.79
CA GLU A 83 10.58 -3.27 -2.07
C GLU A 83 9.19 -3.07 -2.71
N MET A 84 8.11 -3.23 -1.94
CA MET A 84 6.76 -2.91 -2.40
C MET A 84 6.63 -1.44 -2.79
N LYS A 85 7.16 -0.52 -1.97
CA LYS A 85 7.20 0.92 -2.29
C LYS A 85 7.87 1.15 -3.65
N ALA A 86 9.07 0.60 -3.86
CA ALA A 86 9.82 0.79 -5.09
C ALA A 86 9.08 0.22 -6.32
N GLU A 87 8.39 -0.93 -6.16
CA GLU A 87 7.57 -1.46 -7.24
C GLU A 87 6.41 -0.52 -7.59
N LEU A 88 5.71 0.03 -6.59
CA LEU A 88 4.63 0.99 -6.79
C LEU A 88 5.13 2.30 -7.42
N GLU A 89 6.33 2.75 -7.08
CA GLU A 89 6.96 3.94 -7.70
C GLU A 89 7.26 3.72 -9.19
N VAL A 90 7.67 2.51 -9.58
CA VAL A 90 8.05 2.20 -10.97
C VAL A 90 6.85 1.84 -11.82
N ASN A 91 5.98 0.97 -11.32
CA ASN A 91 4.90 0.36 -12.09
C ASN A 91 3.51 0.94 -11.76
N GLY A 92 3.36 1.62 -10.62
CA GLY A 92 2.06 2.01 -10.10
C GLY A 92 1.17 0.78 -9.81
N ILE A 93 -0.14 1.03 -9.83
CA ILE A 93 -1.18 -0.02 -9.84
C ILE A 93 -1.74 -0.15 -11.25
N THR A 94 -1.91 -1.40 -11.67
CA THR A 94 -2.51 -1.79 -12.96
C THR A 94 -3.79 -2.60 -12.75
N ASP A 95 -4.70 -2.56 -13.72
CA ASP A 95 -6.00 -3.28 -13.73
C ASP A 95 -5.91 -4.74 -14.22
N GLU A 96 -4.75 -5.22 -14.70
CA GLU A 96 -4.57 -6.58 -15.25
C GLU A 96 -4.57 -7.70 -14.20
#